data_AF-A0A9W8GLL3-F1
#
_entry.id   AF-A0A9W8GLL3-F1
#
_cell.length_a   1.000
_cell.length_b   1.000
_cell.length_c   1.000
_cell.angle_alpha   90.00
_cell.angle_beta   90.00
_cell.angle_gamma   90.00
#
_symmetry.space_group_name_H-M   'P 1'
#
loop_
_entity.id
_entity.type
_entity.pdbx_description
1 polymer ?
#
loop_
_entity_poly.entity_id
_entity_poly.type
_entity_poly.pdbx_seq_one_letter_code
_entity_poly.pdbx_strand_id
1 'polypeptide(L)'
;MKSIKMRQMLQKYGDIGRIYLVEEDDQRRKRRIKRGGNHKRQFTEGWIEFANKKYAKAVATMLNNTNMGGGKKHGFYHDDLWNLKYLSRFKWRHLAEQLAGDRNGLLKVRVECRESSEY
;
A
#
# COMPACT_ATOMS: atom_id res chain seq x y z
N MET A 1 6.36 4.28 -11.16
CA MET A 1 5.53 5.46 -10.85
C MET A 1 6.25 6.23 -9.75
N LYS A 2 6.18 7.57 -9.70
CA LYS A 2 6.76 8.35 -8.58
C LYS A 2 5.67 8.65 -7.56
N SER A 3 6.00 8.68 -6.27
CA SER A 3 5.07 8.96 -5.16
C SER A 3 4.30 10.27 -5.35
N ILE A 4 4.95 11.31 -5.89
CA ILE A 4 4.34 12.62 -6.19
C ILE A 4 3.20 12.49 -7.21
N LYS A 5 3.35 11.63 -8.22
CA LYS A 5 2.32 11.43 -9.25
C LYS A 5 1.06 10.78 -8.65
N MET A 6 1.25 9.83 -7.74
CA MET A 6 0.18 9.16 -6.98
C MET A 6 -0.61 10.20 -6.16
N ARG A 7 0.12 11.08 -5.44
CA ARG A 7 -0.48 12.19 -4.69
C ARG A 7 -1.33 13.08 -5.59
N GLN A 8 -0.77 13.55 -6.70
CA GLN A 8 -1.49 14.43 -7.64
C GLN A 8 -2.76 13.77 -8.20
N MET A 9 -2.69 12.48 -8.54
CA MET A 9 -3.84 11.74 -9.04
C MET A 9 -4.95 11.58 -8.01
N LEU A 10 -4.60 11.45 -6.73
CA LEU A 10 -5.56 11.23 -5.66
C LEU A 10 -6.07 12.54 -5.04
N GLN A 11 -5.26 13.61 -5.10
CA GLN A 11 -5.57 14.92 -4.54
C GLN A 11 -6.80 15.55 -5.19
N LYS A 12 -7.12 15.17 -6.44
CA LYS A 12 -8.35 15.60 -7.13
C LYS A 12 -9.65 15.08 -6.49
N TYR A 13 -9.57 14.05 -5.65
CA TYR A 13 -10.73 13.46 -4.98
C TYR A 13 -10.88 13.86 -3.52
N GLY A 14 -9.85 14.48 -2.93
CA GLY A 14 -9.90 14.96 -1.55
C GLY A 14 -8.51 15.25 -0.98
N ASP A 15 -8.49 15.93 0.16
CA ASP A 15 -7.25 16.28 0.84
C ASP A 15 -6.55 15.06 1.45
N ILE A 16 -5.29 14.92 1.06
CA ILE A 16 -4.41 13.83 1.50
C ILE A 16 -3.43 14.39 2.52
N GLY A 17 -3.41 13.78 3.71
CA GLY A 17 -2.46 14.10 4.77
C GLY A 17 -1.12 13.40 4.54
N ARG A 18 -1.10 12.06 4.70
CA ARG A 18 0.12 11.25 4.64
C ARG A 18 0.03 10.19 3.55
N ILE A 19 1.16 9.93 2.88
CA ILE A 19 1.30 8.88 1.88
C ILE A 19 2.58 8.12 2.14
N TYR A 20 2.48 6.79 2.17
CA TYR A 20 3.60 5.87 2.27
C TYR A 20 3.45 4.84 1.17
N LEU A 21 4.52 4.62 0.43
CA LEU A 21 4.54 3.71 -0.70
C LEU A 21 5.77 2.84 -0.54
N VAL A 22 5.56 1.53 -0.57
CA VAL A 22 6.63 0.53 -0.56
C VAL A 22 6.98 0.22 -1.99
N GLU A 23 8.21 0.55 -2.36
CA GLU A 23 8.76 0.20 -3.66
C GLU A 23 8.87 -1.32 -3.79
N GLU A 24 8.56 -1.85 -4.98
CA GLU A 24 8.84 -3.24 -5.32
C GLU A 24 10.34 -3.53 -5.16
N ASP A 25 10.66 -4.69 -4.61
CA ASP A 25 12.04 -5.18 -4.49
C ASP A 25 12.75 -5.20 -5.85
N ASP A 26 13.97 -4.66 -5.89
CA ASP A 26 14.72 -4.51 -7.14
C ASP A 26 15.03 -5.87 -7.80
N GLN A 27 15.11 -6.97 -7.04
CA GLN A 27 15.30 -8.31 -7.62
C GLN A 27 14.01 -8.83 -8.27
N ARG A 28 12.84 -8.56 -7.70
CA ARG A 28 11.55 -8.85 -8.36
C ARG A 28 11.38 -8.04 -9.64
N ARG A 29 11.73 -6.75 -9.58
CA ARG A 29 11.72 -5.87 -10.75
C ARG A 29 12.66 -6.37 -11.85
N LYS A 30 13.90 -6.72 -11.52
CA LYS A 30 14.88 -7.27 -12.49
C LYS A 30 14.39 -8.57 -13.10
N ARG A 31 13.79 -9.47 -12.30
CA ARG A 31 13.20 -10.73 -12.79
C ARG A 31 12.03 -10.48 -13.74
N ARG A 32 11.16 -9.52 -13.45
CA ARG A 32 10.05 -9.12 -14.32
C ARG A 32 10.54 -8.53 -15.64
N ILE A 33 11.51 -7.63 -15.58
CA ILE A 33 12.15 -7.04 -16.77
C ILE A 33 12.79 -8.14 -17.63
N LYS A 34 13.52 -9.07 -17.02
CA LYS A 34 14.16 -10.19 -17.72
C LYS A 34 13.14 -11.11 -18.42
N ARG A 35 11.91 -11.17 -17.92
CA ARG A 35 10.79 -11.92 -18.52
C ARG A 35 10.01 -11.11 -19.57
N GLY A 36 10.50 -9.95 -19.99
CA GLY A 36 9.81 -9.07 -20.95
C GLY A 36 8.65 -8.26 -20.35
N GLY A 37 8.55 -8.22 -19.02
CA GLY A 37 7.54 -7.45 -18.31
C GLY A 37 7.86 -5.95 -18.24
N ASN A 38 6.90 -5.17 -17.76
CA ASN A 38 6.98 -3.70 -17.69
C ASN A 38 8.23 -3.21 -16.92
N HIS A 39 9.00 -2.28 -17.49
CA HIS A 39 10.26 -1.78 -16.91
C HIS A 39 10.08 -0.74 -15.79
N LYS A 40 8.83 -0.29 -15.56
CA LYS A 40 8.51 0.77 -14.59
C LYS A 40 8.63 0.28 -13.16
N ARG A 41 9.13 1.13 -12.25
CA ARG A 41 9.01 0.91 -10.81
C ARG A 41 7.54 0.75 -10.44
N GLN A 42 7.17 -0.43 -9.96
CA GLN A 42 5.87 -0.67 -9.37
C GLN A 42 6.00 -0.53 -7.85
N PHE A 43 4.90 -0.17 -7.20
CA PHE A 43 4.80 -0.17 -5.76
C PHE A 43 4.02 -1.43 -5.38
N THR A 44 4.56 -2.22 -4.46
CA THR A 44 3.90 -3.46 -4.03
C THR A 44 2.75 -3.12 -3.08
N GLU A 45 2.99 -2.16 -2.18
CA GLU A 45 2.01 -1.75 -1.18
C GLU A 45 2.05 -0.23 -0.99
N GLY A 46 0.93 0.34 -0.58
CA GLY A 46 0.79 1.77 -0.37
C GLY A 46 -0.32 2.11 0.62
N TRP A 47 -0.03 3.03 1.53
CA TRP A 47 -0.96 3.53 2.53
C TRP A 47 -1.15 5.02 2.33
N ILE A 48 -2.41 5.43 2.26
CA ILE A 48 -2.80 6.81 2.06
C ILE A 48 -3.75 7.19 3.18
N GLU A 49 -3.42 8.27 3.89
CA GLU A 49 -4.26 8.86 4.93
C GLU A 49 -4.97 10.09 4.36
N PHE A 50 -6.29 10.01 4.26
CA PHE A 50 -7.14 11.13 3.88
C PHE A 50 -7.55 11.93 5.12
N ALA A 51 -7.71 13.24 4.96
CA ALA A 51 -8.19 14.12 6.02
C ALA A 51 -9.63 13.78 6.46
N ASN A 52 -10.47 13.28 5.53
CA ASN A 52 -11.86 12.94 5.80
C ASN A 52 -12.17 11.48 5.41
N LYS A 53 -12.78 10.74 6.34
CA LYS A 53 -13.21 9.35 6.14
C LYS A 53 -14.21 9.17 4.99
N LYS A 54 -15.02 10.20 4.70
CA LYS A 54 -15.99 10.16 3.58
C LYS A 54 -15.25 10.05 2.24
N TYR A 55 -14.23 10.88 2.03
CA TYR A 55 -13.41 10.83 0.82
C TYR A 55 -12.62 9.53 0.74
N ALA A 56 -12.05 9.05 1.87
CA ALA A 56 -11.33 7.77 1.88
C ALA A 56 -12.21 6.60 1.39
N LYS A 57 -13.46 6.53 1.87
CA LYS A 57 -14.40 5.48 1.47
C LYS A 57 -14.83 5.65 0.01
N ALA A 58 -15.17 6.87 -0.40
CA ALA A 58 -15.57 7.16 -1.78
C ALA A 58 -14.46 6.83 -2.77
N VAL A 59 -13.22 7.27 -2.50
CA VAL A 59 -12.06 7.00 -3.35
C VAL A 59 -11.77 5.51 -3.45
N ALA A 60 -11.81 4.78 -2.34
CA ALA A 60 -11.62 3.33 -2.37
C ALA A 60 -12.69 2.66 -3.23
N THR A 61 -13.97 3.00 -3.08
CA THR A 61 -15.03 2.39 -3.90
C THR A 61 -14.96 2.81 -5.37
N MET A 62 -14.67 4.08 -5.65
CA MET A 62 -14.68 4.62 -7.02
C MET A 62 -13.47 4.22 -7.84
N LEU A 63 -12.29 4.21 -7.22
CA LEU A 63 -11.05 3.91 -7.94
C LEU A 63 -10.71 2.42 -7.92
N ASN A 64 -11.22 1.63 -6.99
CA ASN A 64 -10.92 0.20 -6.98
C ASN A 64 -11.36 -0.48 -8.29
N ASN A 65 -10.48 -1.28 -8.87
CA ASN A 65 -10.61 -1.94 -10.17
C ASN A 65 -10.78 -0.99 -11.38
N THR A 66 -10.41 0.29 -11.24
CA THR A 66 -10.40 1.21 -12.39
C THR A 66 -9.01 1.33 -13.01
N ASN A 67 -8.94 1.60 -14.31
CA ASN A 67 -7.67 1.81 -15.00
C ASN A 67 -7.04 3.14 -14.58
N MET A 68 -5.77 3.09 -14.20
CA MET A 68 -4.99 4.27 -13.81
C MET A 68 -4.74 5.23 -14.98
N GLY A 69 -4.82 4.73 -16.22
CA GLY A 69 -4.65 5.49 -17.46
C GLY A 69 -5.82 6.40 -17.86
N GLY A 70 -6.94 6.41 -17.11
CA GLY A 70 -8.06 7.31 -17.38
C GLY A 70 -8.66 7.17 -18.78
N GLY A 71 -8.68 5.96 -19.34
CA GLY A 71 -9.28 5.65 -20.64
C GLY A 71 -8.46 6.00 -21.88
N LYS A 72 -7.23 6.51 -21.74
CA LYS A 72 -6.36 6.77 -22.90
C LYS A 72 -5.77 5.45 -23.42
N LYS A 73 -6.24 4.95 -24.57
CA LYS A 73 -5.84 3.68 -25.22
C LYS A 73 -4.33 3.45 -25.40
N HIS A 74 -3.53 4.52 -25.43
CA HIS A 74 -2.06 4.47 -25.51
C HIS A 74 -1.35 5.10 -24.29
N GLY A 75 -2.08 5.24 -23.18
CA GLY A 75 -1.56 5.83 -21.96
C GLY A 75 -0.53 4.94 -21.27
N PHE A 76 0.49 5.55 -20.69
CA PHE A 76 1.57 4.86 -19.97
C PHE A 76 1.09 4.00 -18.78
N TYR A 77 -0.16 4.17 -18.33
CA TYR A 77 -0.78 3.45 -17.22
C TYR A 77 -2.08 2.75 -17.65
N HIS A 78 -2.24 2.49 -18.96
CA HIS A 78 -3.47 1.93 -19.50
C HIS A 78 -3.81 0.56 -18.91
N ASP A 79 -2.81 -0.30 -18.74
CA ASP A 79 -2.98 -1.67 -18.23
C ASP A 79 -2.82 -1.76 -16.70
N ASP A 80 -2.38 -0.68 -16.05
CA ASP A 80 -2.24 -0.64 -14.60
C ASP A 80 -3.62 -0.37 -13.97
N LEU A 81 -4.10 -1.30 -13.15
CA LEU A 81 -5.35 -1.19 -12.40
C LEU A 81 -5.09 -0.64 -10.99
N TRP A 82 -6.00 0.18 -10.51
CA TRP A 82 -6.05 0.59 -9.11
C TRP A 82 -6.59 -0.55 -8.25
N ASN A 83 -5.83 -0.96 -7.24
CA ASN A 83 -6.31 -1.84 -6.18
C ASN A 83 -6.29 -1.05 -4.87
N LEU A 84 -7.48 -0.65 -4.41
CA LEU A 84 -7.62 0.22 -3.25
C LEU A 84 -8.64 -0.37 -2.29
N LYS A 85 -8.23 -0.50 -1.03
CA LYS A 85 -9.09 -0.98 0.05
C LYS A 85 -9.17 0.07 1.15
N TYR A 86 -10.38 0.46 1.51
CA TYR A 86 -10.60 1.30 2.68
C TYR A 86 -10.43 0.47 3.95
N LEU A 87 -9.55 0.90 4.84
CA LEU A 87 -9.35 0.29 6.15
C LEU A 87 -10.03 1.16 7.22
N SER A 88 -11.14 0.66 7.78
CA SER A 88 -11.81 1.33 8.89
C SER A 88 -10.98 1.15 10.17
N ARG A 89 -10.99 2.16 11.06
CA ARG A 89 -10.30 2.15 12.37
C ARG A 89 -8.77 1.99 12.30
N PHE A 90 -8.18 2.08 11.11
CA PHE A 90 -6.73 2.08 10.93
C PHE A 90 -6.18 3.50 11.16
N LYS A 91 -5.15 3.61 12.01
CA LYS A 91 -4.43 4.86 12.26
C LYS A 91 -3.00 4.70 11.76
N TRP A 92 -2.39 5.77 11.26
CA TRP A 92 -1.00 5.76 10.79
C TRP A 92 0.00 5.20 11.82
N ARG A 93 -0.27 5.38 13.11
CA ARG A 93 0.56 4.82 14.19
C ARG A 93 0.66 3.30 14.13
N HIS A 94 -0.44 2.61 13.78
CA HIS A 94 -0.44 1.15 13.64
C HIS A 94 0.43 0.72 12.45
N LEU A 95 0.44 1.50 11.36
CA LEU A 95 1.35 1.26 10.23
C LEU A 95 2.81 1.42 10.65
N ALA A 96 3.12 2.51 11.36
CA ALA A 96 4.48 2.79 11.81
C ALA A 96 4.98 1.73 12.79
N GLU A 97 4.11 1.27 13.70
CA GLU A 97 4.38 0.19 14.65
C GLU A 97 4.59 -1.14 13.94
N GLN A 98 3.76 -1.50 12.97
CA GLN A 98 3.94 -2.71 12.17
C GLN A 98 5.22 -2.64 11.32
N LEU A 99 5.49 -1.52 10.67
CA LEU A 99 6.71 -1.34 9.87
C LEU A 99 7.98 -1.34 10.74
N ALA A 100 7.91 -0.80 11.96
CA ALA A 100 9.00 -0.84 12.93
C ALA A 100 9.17 -2.26 13.50
N GLY A 101 8.06 -2.97 13.77
CA GLY A 101 8.05 -4.36 14.19
C GLY A 101 8.58 -5.30 13.12
N ASP A 102 8.29 -5.06 11.85
CA ASP A 102 8.81 -5.86 10.72
C ASP A 102 10.30 -5.59 10.47
N ARG A 103 10.82 -4.41 10.85
CA ARG A 103 12.28 -4.15 10.89
C ARG A 103 12.94 -4.75 12.13
N ASN A 104 12.22 -4.86 13.24
CA ASN A 104 12.64 -5.57 14.45
C ASN A 104 12.07 -6.99 14.44
N GLY A 105 12.68 -7.87 13.64
CA GLY A 105 12.71 -9.28 14.01
C GLY A 105 13.04 -9.38 15.51
N LEU A 106 12.28 -10.21 16.23
CA LEU A 106 12.23 -10.36 17.69
C LEU A 106 11.31 -9.39 18.44
N LEU A 107 9.99 -9.64 18.39
CA LEU A 107 9.21 -9.87 19.61
C LEU A 107 8.12 -10.92 19.32
N LYS A 108 8.55 -12.15 19.00
CA LYS A 108 7.71 -13.32 19.29
C LYS A 108 7.76 -13.51 20.80
N VAL A 109 6.78 -12.96 21.52
CA VAL A 109 6.52 -13.40 22.89
C VAL A 109 5.94 -14.80 22.78
N ARG A 110 6.75 -15.82 23.08
CA ARG A 110 6.27 -17.18 23.33
C ARG A 110 5.84 -17.25 24.78
N VAL A 111 4.57 -17.59 24.99
CA VAL A 111 3.95 -17.87 26.30
C VAL A 111 4.29 -19.31 26.71
N GLU A 112 4.58 -19.53 27.99
CA GLU A 112 3.99 -20.55 28.89
C GLU A 112 4.98 -20.89 30.03
N CYS A 113 4.63 -20.52 31.27
CA CYS A 113 5.11 -21.21 32.47
C CYS A 113 3.88 -21.48 33.35
N ARG A 114 3.32 -22.67 33.18
CA ARG A 114 2.34 -23.23 34.11
C ARG A 114 3.01 -24.45 34.72
N GLU A 115 3.75 -24.25 35.82
CA GLU A 115 4.08 -25.37 36.70
C GLU A 115 2.85 -25.63 37.56
N SER A 116 2.13 -26.69 37.21
CA SER A 116 1.17 -27.34 38.09
C SER A 116 1.52 -28.82 38.06
N SER A 117 2.37 -29.25 38.99
CA SER A 117 2.30 -30.57 39.61
C SER A 117 3.48 -30.75 40.57
N GLU A 118 3.25 -30.47 41.85
CA GLU A 118 3.73 -31.34 42.92
C GLU A 118 2.60 -31.49 43.93
N TYR A 119 1.81 -32.56 43.78
CA TYR A 119 1.44 -33.49 44.85
C TYR A 119 0.82 -34.77 44.26
#